data_AF-A0A3P8UAN1-F1
#
_entry.id   AF-A0A3P8UAN1-F1
#
_cell.length_a   1.000
_cell.length_b   1.000
_cell.length_c   1.000
_cell.angle_alpha   90.00
_cell.angle_beta   90.00
_cell.angle_gamma   90.00
#
_symmetry.space_group_name_H-M   'P 1'
#
loop_
_entity.id
_entity.type
_entity.pdbx_description
1 polymer ?
#
loop_
_entity_poly.entity_id
_entity_poly.type
_entity_poly.pdbx_seq_one_letter_code
_entity_poly.pdbx_strand_id
1 'polypeptide(L)'
;MMHKKFAHRLLLQISPPNEHIVLNDPWRPWWQRYQPISYKLCSRSGSENELRDMISRCNKVGVNIYVDVVINHMCRAGGGEGTHSSCGSWFNASKKDFPSVPYSHLDFNNYKCRTASGNIENYGDKYQVRDCRLVSLLDLALEKDYVRSKVADYMNSLIDMGVAGFRVDATKHMWPGDLEAVYSRLHNLNTSWFPGGSRSFIFQEVIDLGGEAISSSEYFHLGRVTEFKYGAKLGTVFRKWDNEKLCYTKNWGEGWGFMPNGNALVFVDNHDNQRGHGAGGASIVTFWDSRLHKMAVGYMLAHPYGVTRVMSSYRWNRNIVNGKDQNDWMGPPSHGNGSTKPVTINPDQTCGDGWVCEHRWRQIKNMVIFRNVVNGQPQSNWWDNQSNQVAFGRGNRGFIVFNNDDWDLDVTLSTGMPGGTYCDIISGQKEGNRCTGKQIQVGGDGRAHFRISNRDEDPFVAIHAESKL
;
A
#
# COMPACT_ATOMS: atom_id res chain seq x y z
N MET A 1 -14.44 -29.53 -14.89
CA MET A 1 -14.62 -28.49 -13.85
C MET A 1 -13.31 -28.18 -13.09
N MET A 2 -12.14 -28.19 -13.74
CA MET A 2 -10.82 -28.03 -13.09
C MET A 2 -9.86 -27.02 -13.79
N HIS A 3 -10.39 -26.03 -14.52
CA HIS A 3 -9.56 -25.01 -15.20
C HIS A 3 -9.86 -23.56 -14.78
N LYS A 4 -10.22 -23.32 -13.51
CA LYS A 4 -10.38 -21.97 -12.94
C LYS A 4 -9.65 -21.76 -11.59
N LYS A 5 -8.57 -22.50 -11.31
CA LYS A 5 -7.85 -22.43 -10.01
C LYS A 5 -6.68 -21.43 -9.93
N PHE A 6 -6.46 -20.62 -10.98
CA PHE A 6 -5.53 -19.47 -10.92
C PHE A 6 -6.26 -18.13 -11.13
N ALA A 7 -7.53 -18.05 -10.71
CA ALA A 7 -8.18 -16.76 -10.52
C ALA A 7 -7.40 -15.99 -9.44
N HIS A 8 -6.92 -14.80 -9.82
CA HIS A 8 -6.06 -13.88 -9.08
C HIS A 8 -6.22 -13.96 -7.56
N ARG A 9 -5.18 -14.50 -6.89
CA ARG A 9 -5.12 -14.55 -5.44
C ARG A 9 -5.09 -13.14 -4.86
N LEU A 10 -5.93 -12.88 -3.86
CA LEU A 10 -5.87 -11.63 -3.09
C LEU A 10 -4.56 -11.58 -2.31
N LEU A 11 -4.09 -10.37 -2.04
CA LEU A 11 -2.79 -10.12 -1.42
C LEU A 11 -3.02 -9.31 -0.13
N LEU A 12 -2.39 -9.72 0.96
CA LEU A 12 -2.41 -9.00 2.23
C LEU A 12 -0.98 -8.59 2.61
N GLN A 13 -0.71 -7.28 2.63
CA GLN A 13 0.51 -6.76 3.26
C GLN A 13 0.30 -6.68 4.77
N ILE A 14 1.17 -7.33 5.55
CA ILE A 14 1.19 -7.21 7.01
C ILE A 14 2.27 -6.23 7.47
N SER A 15 2.04 -5.55 8.59
CA SER A 15 3.06 -4.73 9.26
C SER A 15 4.27 -5.57 9.71
N PRO A 16 5.43 -4.95 10.04
CA PRO A 16 6.66 -5.67 10.35
C PRO A 16 6.51 -6.71 11.46
N PRO A 17 6.66 -8.02 11.19
CA PRO A 17 6.39 -9.09 12.15
C PRO A 17 7.57 -9.36 13.08
N ASN A 18 8.75 -8.80 12.78
CA ASN A 18 9.93 -8.95 13.61
C ASN A 18 9.82 -8.14 14.92
N GLU A 19 10.67 -8.50 15.88
CA GLU A 19 10.77 -7.82 17.15
C GLU A 19 11.23 -6.38 16.98
N HIS A 20 10.52 -5.48 17.65
CA HIS A 20 10.74 -4.05 17.57
C HIS A 20 10.80 -3.41 18.97
N ILE A 21 11.29 -2.18 19.05
CA ILE A 21 11.34 -1.43 20.30
C ILE A 21 9.92 -1.14 20.83
N VAL A 22 9.77 -1.07 22.15
CA VAL A 22 8.53 -0.71 22.83
C VAL A 22 8.69 0.67 23.46
N LEU A 23 7.92 1.65 22.96
CA LEU A 23 8.03 3.05 23.39
C LEU A 23 6.87 3.45 24.28
N ASN A 24 7.19 4.06 25.43
CA ASN A 24 6.21 4.63 26.36
C ASN A 24 5.99 6.14 26.13
N ASP A 25 6.91 6.81 25.44
CA ASP A 25 6.83 8.23 25.12
C ASP A 25 7.21 8.51 23.65
N PRO A 26 6.26 8.91 22.79
CA PRO A 26 4.81 8.85 23.06
C PRO A 26 4.35 7.39 23.24
N TRP A 27 3.15 7.17 23.79
CA TRP A 27 2.72 5.83 24.19
C TRP A 27 2.39 4.92 23.00
N ARG A 28 3.20 3.87 22.78
CA ARG A 28 2.99 2.78 21.80
C ARG A 28 2.67 3.30 20.38
N PRO A 29 3.50 4.18 19.80
CA PRO A 29 3.23 4.77 18.51
C PRO A 29 3.33 3.72 17.40
N TRP A 30 2.65 3.92 16.28
CA TRP A 30 2.67 2.96 15.17
C TRP A 30 4.09 2.75 14.62
N TRP A 31 4.87 3.84 14.55
CA TRP A 31 6.21 3.86 13.98
C TRP A 31 7.26 3.14 14.84
N GLN A 32 6.92 2.70 16.05
CA GLN A 32 7.83 1.85 16.85
C GLN A 32 8.15 0.52 16.13
N ARG A 33 7.26 0.05 15.23
CA ARG A 33 7.48 -1.18 14.46
C ARG A 33 8.58 -1.06 13.40
N TYR A 34 8.94 0.17 13.02
CA TYR A 34 10.05 0.48 12.10
C TYR A 34 11.34 0.75 12.88
N GLN A 35 11.48 0.16 14.06
CA GLN A 35 12.69 0.21 14.87
C GLN A 35 13.02 -1.20 15.37
N PRO A 36 13.61 -2.04 14.50
CA PRO A 36 13.95 -3.42 14.82
C PRO A 36 14.88 -3.52 16.02
N ILE A 37 14.65 -4.54 16.84
CA ILE A 37 15.57 -4.98 17.90
C ILE A 37 16.16 -6.35 17.56
N SER A 38 15.35 -7.22 16.96
CA SER A 38 15.84 -8.47 16.40
C SER A 38 14.97 -8.97 15.26
N TYR A 39 15.37 -10.09 14.65
CA TYR A 39 14.58 -10.79 13.64
C TYR A 39 13.67 -11.88 14.22
N LYS A 40 13.53 -11.99 15.56
CA LYS A 40 12.52 -12.86 16.17
C LYS A 40 11.13 -12.45 15.69
N LEU A 41 10.30 -13.41 15.31
CA LEU A 41 8.94 -13.16 14.84
C LEU A 41 7.98 -13.01 16.02
N CYS A 42 8.18 -11.96 16.81
CA CYS A 42 7.37 -11.64 17.97
C CYS A 42 7.16 -10.13 18.02
N SER A 43 5.95 -9.71 17.65
CA SER A 43 5.58 -8.32 17.56
C SER A 43 4.28 -8.06 18.32
N ARG A 44 3.86 -6.81 18.35
CA ARG A 44 2.54 -6.44 18.85
C ARG A 44 1.37 -7.15 18.10
N SER A 45 1.62 -7.70 16.90
CA SER A 45 0.62 -8.48 16.14
C SER A 45 0.50 -9.94 16.56
N GLY A 46 1.42 -10.45 17.37
CA GLY A 46 1.42 -11.85 17.81
C GLY A 46 2.80 -12.50 17.80
N SER A 47 2.81 -13.75 18.21
CA SER A 47 3.92 -14.68 18.23
C SER A 47 4.18 -15.33 16.85
N GLU A 48 5.31 -16.03 16.73
CA GLU A 48 5.67 -16.77 15.52
C GLU A 48 4.62 -17.82 15.16
N ASN A 49 4.08 -18.52 16.17
CA ASN A 49 3.06 -19.55 15.95
C ASN A 49 1.77 -18.95 15.38
N GLU A 50 1.34 -17.80 15.88
CA GLU A 50 0.16 -17.09 15.37
C GLU A 50 0.41 -16.56 13.94
N LEU A 51 1.63 -16.06 13.66
CA LEU A 51 2.03 -15.65 12.32
C LEU A 51 1.99 -16.84 11.33
N ARG A 52 2.55 -17.99 11.74
CA ARG A 52 2.56 -19.23 10.94
C ARG A 52 1.14 -19.75 10.70
N ASP A 53 0.27 -19.71 11.72
CA ASP A 53 -1.15 -20.07 11.58
C ASP A 53 -1.85 -19.14 10.57
N MET A 54 -1.65 -17.82 10.69
CA MET A 54 -2.22 -16.83 9.78
C MET A 54 -1.78 -17.09 8.33
N ILE A 55 -0.47 -17.27 8.09
CA ILE A 55 0.08 -17.55 6.75
C ILE A 55 -0.55 -18.83 6.17
N SER A 56 -0.59 -19.91 6.97
CA SER A 56 -1.16 -21.19 6.56
C SER A 56 -2.64 -21.06 6.20
N ARG A 57 -3.46 -20.43 7.06
CA ARG A 57 -4.90 -20.25 6.82
C ARG A 57 -5.18 -19.38 5.61
N CYS A 58 -4.44 -18.28 5.42
CA CYS A 58 -4.57 -17.42 4.25
C CYS A 58 -4.20 -18.16 2.96
N ASN A 59 -3.08 -18.88 2.94
CA ASN A 59 -2.68 -19.63 1.76
C ASN A 59 -3.69 -20.75 1.40
N LYS A 60 -4.32 -21.42 2.39
CA LYS A 60 -5.40 -22.43 2.15
C LYS A 60 -6.58 -21.86 1.37
N VAL A 61 -6.92 -20.60 1.59
CA VAL A 61 -8.04 -19.93 0.90
C VAL A 61 -7.59 -19.09 -0.29
N GLY A 62 -6.33 -19.20 -0.70
CA GLY A 62 -5.79 -18.48 -1.86
C GLY A 62 -5.59 -16.99 -1.62
N VAL A 63 -5.31 -16.58 -0.38
CA VAL A 63 -4.86 -15.22 -0.03
C VAL A 63 -3.37 -15.27 0.27
N ASN A 64 -2.56 -14.59 -0.52
CA ASN A 64 -1.11 -14.55 -0.32
C ASN A 64 -0.75 -13.47 0.70
N ILE A 65 0.27 -13.75 1.52
CA ILE A 65 0.82 -12.81 2.49
C ILE A 65 2.07 -12.16 1.93
N TYR A 66 2.13 -10.83 2.01
CA TYR A 66 3.34 -10.04 1.81
C TYR A 66 3.78 -9.44 3.13
N VAL A 67 5.06 -9.55 3.45
CA VAL A 67 5.60 -9.06 4.71
C VAL A 67 6.29 -7.73 4.50
N ASP A 68 6.02 -6.78 5.38
CA ASP A 68 6.81 -5.57 5.50
C ASP A 68 8.12 -5.87 6.22
N VAL A 69 9.25 -5.76 5.53
CA VAL A 69 10.58 -6.05 6.08
C VAL A 69 11.38 -4.77 6.26
N VAL A 70 11.85 -4.55 7.49
CA VAL A 70 12.66 -3.39 7.87
C VAL A 70 14.11 -3.84 7.97
N ILE A 71 14.84 -3.68 6.86
CA ILE A 71 16.19 -4.25 6.68
C ILE A 71 17.28 -3.20 6.45
N ASN A 72 16.92 -1.93 6.33
CA ASN A 72 17.87 -0.82 6.23
C ASN A 72 18.57 -0.54 7.56
N HIS A 73 17.81 -0.60 8.66
CA HIS A 73 18.24 -0.07 9.95
C HIS A 73 17.73 -0.90 11.12
N MET A 74 18.31 -0.68 12.29
CA MET A 74 17.79 -1.10 13.59
C MET A 74 17.10 0.08 14.30
N CYS A 75 16.85 0.00 15.61
CA CYS A 75 16.23 1.09 16.36
C CYS A 75 17.05 2.41 16.31
N ARG A 76 16.43 3.51 16.74
CA ARG A 76 17.12 4.81 16.81
C ARG A 76 18.33 4.75 17.73
N ALA A 77 19.37 5.50 17.40
CA ALA A 77 20.59 5.62 18.21
C ALA A 77 20.32 6.13 19.64
N GLY A 78 19.24 6.91 19.82
CA GLY A 78 18.73 7.35 21.12
C GLY A 78 17.73 6.39 21.78
N GLY A 79 17.60 5.15 21.30
CA GLY A 79 16.64 4.15 21.79
C GLY A 79 16.96 3.58 23.18
N GLY A 80 18.09 3.96 23.77
CA GLY A 80 18.53 3.53 25.10
C GLY A 80 19.08 2.10 25.13
N GLU A 81 19.15 1.56 26.33
CA GLU A 81 19.59 0.20 26.63
C GLU A 81 18.53 -0.47 27.49
N GLY A 82 18.32 -1.77 27.29
CA GLY A 82 17.43 -2.56 28.11
C GLY A 82 16.66 -3.60 27.31
N THR A 83 15.56 -4.07 27.89
CA THR A 83 14.69 -5.12 27.35
C THR A 83 13.31 -4.59 26.95
N HIS A 84 13.17 -3.28 26.70
CA HIS A 84 11.94 -2.65 26.21
C HIS A 84 11.76 -2.92 24.72
N SER A 85 11.56 -4.20 24.40
CA SER A 85 11.38 -4.76 23.08
C SER A 85 10.18 -5.71 23.10
N SER A 86 9.56 -5.95 21.94
CA SER A 86 8.30 -6.70 21.89
C SER A 86 8.44 -8.18 22.26
N CYS A 87 9.66 -8.74 22.27
CA CYS A 87 9.96 -10.10 22.70
C CYS A 87 10.89 -10.16 23.92
N GLY A 88 11.15 -9.02 24.57
CA GLY A 88 12.02 -8.94 25.74
C GLY A 88 13.51 -9.16 25.47
N SER A 89 13.95 -9.15 24.20
CA SER A 89 15.38 -9.15 23.89
C SER A 89 16.06 -7.91 24.47
N TRP A 90 17.22 -8.12 25.10
CA TRP A 90 18.09 -7.02 25.48
C TRP A 90 18.77 -6.41 24.25
N PHE A 91 18.99 -5.10 24.27
CA PHE A 91 19.82 -4.37 23.31
C PHE A 91 20.44 -3.13 23.96
N ASN A 92 21.46 -2.57 23.31
CA ASN A 92 22.04 -1.28 23.65
C ASN A 92 22.27 -0.45 22.38
N ALA A 93 21.40 0.54 22.14
CA ALA A 93 21.47 1.37 20.93
C ALA A 93 22.75 2.22 20.87
N SER A 94 23.22 2.74 22.00
CA SER A 94 24.41 3.61 22.04
C SER A 94 25.69 2.83 21.69
N LYS A 95 25.81 1.62 22.22
CA LYS A 95 26.90 0.68 21.90
C LYS A 95 26.68 -0.09 20.59
N LYS A 96 25.48 0.01 20.00
CA LYS A 96 25.05 -0.70 18.79
C LYS A 96 25.17 -2.21 18.95
N ASP A 97 24.71 -2.67 20.10
CA ASP A 97 24.78 -4.06 20.50
C ASP A 97 23.37 -4.66 20.49
N PHE A 98 23.15 -5.60 19.56
CA PHE A 98 21.89 -6.28 19.34
C PHE A 98 22.13 -7.79 19.35
N PRO A 99 22.40 -8.39 20.53
CA PRO A 99 22.88 -9.77 20.64
C PRO A 99 21.86 -10.81 20.18
N SER A 100 20.57 -10.46 20.07
CA SER A 100 19.54 -11.35 19.51
C SER A 100 19.63 -11.51 17.98
N VAL A 101 20.40 -10.68 17.27
CA VAL A 101 20.73 -10.86 15.84
C VAL A 101 22.14 -11.45 15.62
N PRO A 102 22.93 -11.60 16.67
CA PRO A 102 24.02 -10.72 17.14
C PRO A 102 24.61 -9.70 16.14
N TYR A 103 24.13 -8.45 16.14
CA TYR A 103 24.87 -7.33 15.55
C TYR A 103 25.67 -6.57 16.60
N SER A 104 26.84 -6.08 16.20
CA SER A 104 27.71 -5.21 16.98
C SER A 104 27.92 -3.88 16.27
N HIS A 105 28.63 -2.94 16.89
CA HIS A 105 29.02 -1.67 16.27
C HIS A 105 29.75 -1.79 14.93
N LEU A 106 30.35 -2.96 14.62
CA LEU A 106 31.01 -3.22 13.34
C LEU A 106 30.02 -3.42 12.19
N ASP A 107 28.74 -3.64 12.49
CA ASP A 107 27.69 -4.00 11.52
C ASP A 107 26.83 -2.80 11.12
N PHE A 108 27.29 -1.59 11.47
CA PHE A 108 26.62 -0.32 11.18
C PHE A 108 27.54 0.64 10.42
N ASN A 109 26.94 1.54 9.62
CA ASN A 109 27.64 2.45 8.71
C ASN A 109 28.36 3.64 9.38
N ASN A 110 28.69 3.54 10.67
CA ASN A 110 29.37 4.61 11.41
C ASN A 110 30.72 5.03 10.79
N TYR A 111 31.43 4.10 10.16
CA TYR A 111 32.71 4.39 9.49
C TYR A 111 32.53 4.96 8.07
N LYS A 112 31.33 4.79 7.49
CA LYS A 112 31.03 5.09 6.10
C LYS A 112 30.35 6.44 5.95
N CYS A 113 29.40 6.75 6.84
CA CYS A 113 28.73 8.05 6.90
C CYS A 113 29.75 9.19 7.08
N ARG A 114 29.62 10.23 6.26
CA ARG A 114 30.54 11.39 6.26
C ARG A 114 29.94 12.66 6.84
N THR A 115 28.67 12.65 7.23
CA THR A 115 28.02 13.81 7.83
C THR A 115 28.43 13.97 9.29
N ALA A 116 28.52 15.23 9.76
CA ALA A 116 28.97 15.51 11.13
C ALA A 116 27.99 14.99 12.18
N SER A 117 26.68 15.04 11.91
CA SER A 117 25.68 14.48 12.82
C SER A 117 25.58 12.94 12.74
N GLY A 118 26.15 12.34 11.70
CA GLY A 118 25.95 10.93 11.36
C GLY A 118 24.52 10.61 10.87
N ASN A 119 23.70 11.63 10.57
CA ASN A 119 22.37 11.50 9.96
C ASN A 119 22.39 11.97 8.51
N ILE A 120 21.33 11.64 7.77
CA ILE A 120 21.04 12.26 6.47
C ILE A 120 20.70 13.73 6.69
N GLU A 121 21.43 14.62 6.02
CA GLU A 121 21.28 16.08 6.12
C GLU A 121 20.87 16.70 4.78
N ASN A 122 21.21 16.06 3.66
CA ASN A 122 20.97 16.53 2.30
C ASN A 122 20.62 15.37 1.35
N TYR A 123 19.39 15.37 0.82
CA TYR A 123 18.90 14.38 -0.15
C TYR A 123 19.45 14.57 -1.58
N GLY A 124 20.17 15.66 -1.83
CA GLY A 124 20.95 15.87 -3.06
C GLY A 124 22.29 15.13 -3.09
N ASP A 125 22.67 14.45 -2.00
CA ASP A 125 23.86 13.62 -1.93
C ASP A 125 23.47 12.16 -1.68
N LYS A 126 23.54 11.35 -2.75
CA LYS A 126 23.14 9.94 -2.70
C LYS A 126 23.96 9.10 -1.72
N TYR A 127 25.20 9.50 -1.40
CA TYR A 127 26.04 8.73 -0.49
C TYR A 127 25.52 8.85 0.94
N GLN A 128 25.29 10.07 1.43
CA GLN A 128 24.71 10.20 2.77
C GLN A 128 23.30 9.62 2.86
N VAL A 129 22.49 9.70 1.79
CA VAL A 129 21.14 9.11 1.82
C VAL A 129 21.16 7.59 2.04
N ARG A 130 22.24 6.91 1.65
CA ARG A 130 22.38 5.45 1.73
C ARG A 130 23.33 4.95 2.82
N ASP A 131 24.21 5.81 3.31
CA ASP A 131 25.27 5.43 4.26
C ASP A 131 25.09 6.10 5.63
N CYS A 132 24.16 7.05 5.77
CA CYS A 132 23.91 7.76 7.02
C CYS A 132 22.52 7.46 7.60
N ARG A 133 22.36 7.74 8.90
CA ARG A 133 21.15 7.40 9.64
C ARG A 133 19.94 8.21 9.18
N LEU A 134 18.91 7.52 8.69
CA LEU A 134 17.59 8.09 8.45
C LEU A 134 16.93 8.45 9.79
N VAL A 135 16.75 9.75 10.08
CA VAL A 135 16.16 10.25 11.34
C VAL A 135 16.70 9.52 12.60
N SER A 136 18.02 9.35 12.63
CA SER A 136 18.78 8.67 13.70
C SER A 136 18.56 7.16 13.85
N LEU A 137 17.88 6.49 12.92
CA LEU A 137 17.82 5.03 12.85
C LEU A 137 19.20 4.45 12.57
N LEU A 138 19.65 3.48 13.38
CA LEU A 138 21.00 2.90 13.25
C LEU A 138 21.13 2.13 11.94
N ASP A 139 21.91 2.68 11.02
CA ASP A 139 22.00 2.26 9.62
C ASP A 139 22.93 1.05 9.45
N LEU A 140 22.40 -0.06 8.92
CA LEU A 140 23.13 -1.32 8.79
C LEU A 140 24.15 -1.24 7.65
N ALA A 141 25.34 -1.81 7.87
CA ALA A 141 26.38 -1.93 6.85
C ALA A 141 26.07 -3.07 5.87
N LEU A 142 25.08 -2.86 5.02
CA LEU A 142 24.58 -3.85 4.08
C LEU A 142 25.58 -4.26 3.00
N GLU A 143 26.72 -3.58 2.86
CA GLU A 143 27.81 -4.10 2.02
C GLU A 143 28.49 -5.35 2.60
N LYS A 144 28.37 -5.58 3.92
CA LYS A 144 29.04 -6.69 4.61
C LYS A 144 28.28 -7.99 4.41
N ASP A 145 29.00 -9.04 4.01
CA ASP A 145 28.45 -10.39 3.81
C ASP A 145 27.70 -10.94 5.04
N TYR A 146 28.24 -10.67 6.24
CA TYR A 146 27.61 -11.06 7.50
C TYR A 146 26.21 -10.44 7.66
N VAL A 147 26.08 -9.13 7.44
CA VAL A 147 24.81 -8.40 7.56
C VAL A 147 23.82 -8.89 6.49
N ARG A 148 24.27 -9.02 5.24
CA ARG A 148 23.45 -9.57 4.15
C ARG A 148 22.92 -10.97 4.46
N SER A 149 23.76 -11.83 5.04
CA SER A 149 23.37 -13.19 5.41
C SER A 149 22.33 -13.19 6.52
N LYS A 150 22.50 -12.38 7.57
CA LYS A 150 21.50 -12.25 8.65
C LYS A 150 20.15 -11.74 8.15
N VAL A 151 20.15 -10.77 7.23
CA VAL A 151 18.93 -10.28 6.59
C VAL A 151 18.29 -11.36 5.71
N ALA A 152 19.08 -12.07 4.90
CA ALA A 152 18.59 -13.14 4.04
C ALA A 152 18.01 -14.30 4.84
N ASP A 153 18.65 -14.70 5.96
CA ASP A 153 18.15 -15.74 6.86
C ASP A 153 16.77 -15.37 7.43
N TYR A 154 16.61 -14.13 7.86
CA TYR A 154 15.32 -13.60 8.32
C TYR A 154 14.26 -13.68 7.22
N MET A 155 14.56 -13.20 6.02
CA MET A 155 13.60 -13.23 4.90
C MET A 155 13.30 -14.66 4.44
N ASN A 156 14.29 -15.55 4.42
CA ASN A 156 14.13 -16.97 4.09
C ASN A 156 13.24 -17.69 5.11
N SER A 157 13.36 -17.38 6.40
CA SER A 157 12.45 -17.94 7.41
C SER A 157 10.98 -17.63 7.11
N LEU A 158 10.68 -16.43 6.58
CA LEU A 158 9.34 -16.02 6.18
C LEU A 158 8.90 -16.71 4.88
N ILE A 159 9.78 -16.82 3.89
CA ILE A 159 9.52 -17.56 2.63
C ILE A 159 9.15 -19.02 2.95
N ASP A 160 9.93 -19.65 3.83
CA ASP A 160 9.75 -21.05 4.21
C ASP A 160 8.43 -21.26 4.98
N MET A 161 7.93 -20.23 5.70
CA MET A 161 6.58 -20.24 6.30
C MET A 161 5.44 -20.15 5.27
N GLY A 162 5.73 -19.72 4.03
CA GLY A 162 4.76 -19.57 2.95
C GLY A 162 4.40 -18.13 2.61
N VAL A 163 5.21 -17.14 3.01
CA VAL A 163 5.09 -15.75 2.54
C VAL A 163 5.37 -15.70 1.05
N ALA A 164 4.58 -14.92 0.30
CA ALA A 164 4.66 -14.83 -1.15
C ALA A 164 5.53 -13.67 -1.65
N GLY A 165 5.92 -12.73 -0.79
CA GLY A 165 6.56 -11.49 -1.19
C GLY A 165 6.83 -10.52 -0.05
N PHE A 166 7.47 -9.41 -0.39
CA PHE A 166 7.97 -8.43 0.58
C PHE A 166 7.72 -7.00 0.12
N ARG A 167 7.23 -6.14 1.04
CA ARG A 167 7.52 -4.70 0.99
C ARG A 167 8.89 -4.53 1.61
N VAL A 168 9.82 -3.93 0.89
CA VAL A 168 11.13 -3.59 1.45
C VAL A 168 11.11 -2.13 1.87
N ASP A 169 11.06 -1.91 3.18
CA ASP A 169 11.03 -0.59 3.81
C ASP A 169 12.28 0.22 3.49
N ALA A 170 12.13 1.55 3.37
CA ALA A 170 13.25 2.47 3.25
C ALA A 170 14.24 2.11 2.12
N THR A 171 13.78 1.50 1.02
CA THR A 171 14.65 1.03 -0.08
C THR A 171 15.49 2.16 -0.67
N LYS A 172 14.98 3.39 -0.72
CA LYS A 172 15.77 4.57 -1.14
C LYS A 172 17.13 4.64 -0.43
N HIS A 173 17.17 4.24 0.84
CA HIS A 173 18.31 4.35 1.74
C HIS A 173 19.26 3.14 1.67
N MET A 174 19.03 2.19 0.78
CA MET A 174 19.91 1.04 0.57
C MET A 174 20.49 1.08 -0.85
N TRP A 175 21.73 0.65 -1.03
CA TRP A 175 22.29 0.57 -2.39
C TRP A 175 21.59 -0.54 -3.19
N PRO A 176 21.26 -0.32 -4.48
CA PRO A 176 20.69 -1.35 -5.34
C PRO A 176 21.53 -2.64 -5.37
N GLY A 177 22.86 -2.52 -5.44
CA GLY A 177 23.76 -3.68 -5.42
C GLY A 177 23.78 -4.44 -4.09
N ASP A 178 23.56 -3.77 -2.96
CA ASP A 178 23.44 -4.46 -1.66
C ASP A 178 22.14 -5.26 -1.60
N LEU A 179 21.04 -4.67 -2.10
CA LEU A 179 19.76 -5.35 -2.21
C LEU A 179 19.80 -6.53 -3.19
N GLU A 180 20.48 -6.38 -4.34
CA GLU A 180 20.71 -7.48 -5.27
C GLU A 180 21.42 -8.65 -4.59
N ALA A 181 22.47 -8.34 -3.81
CA ALA A 181 23.23 -9.34 -3.08
C ALA A 181 22.39 -10.05 -2.00
N VAL A 182 21.45 -9.36 -1.34
CA VAL A 182 20.48 -9.98 -0.42
C VAL A 182 19.47 -10.83 -1.18
N TYR A 183 18.84 -10.28 -2.23
CA TYR A 183 17.77 -10.96 -2.98
C TYR A 183 18.25 -12.21 -3.72
N SER A 184 19.50 -12.24 -4.15
CA SER A 184 20.13 -13.43 -4.76
C SER A 184 20.21 -14.63 -3.80
N ARG A 185 20.21 -14.39 -2.48
CA ARG A 185 20.24 -15.42 -1.43
C ARG A 185 18.86 -15.93 -1.02
N LEU A 186 17.80 -15.30 -1.53
CA LEU A 186 16.45 -15.70 -1.18
C LEU A 186 16.08 -17.04 -1.80
N HIS A 187 15.41 -17.87 -1.02
CA HIS A 187 14.80 -19.11 -1.48
C HIS A 187 13.75 -18.84 -2.57
N ASN A 188 13.44 -19.87 -3.34
CA ASN A 188 12.17 -19.90 -4.06
C ASN A 188 11.02 -20.08 -3.05
N LEU A 189 9.81 -19.67 -3.43
CA LEU A 189 8.62 -19.78 -2.59
C LEU A 189 8.31 -21.24 -2.23
N ASN A 190 7.76 -21.44 -1.02
CA ASN A 190 7.41 -22.75 -0.49
C ASN A 190 6.49 -23.53 -1.45
N THR A 191 6.95 -24.68 -1.92
CA THR A 191 6.29 -25.51 -2.93
C THR A 191 4.98 -26.17 -2.46
N SER A 192 4.68 -26.10 -1.16
CA SER A 192 3.37 -26.53 -0.62
C SER A 192 2.23 -25.60 -1.07
N TRP A 193 2.55 -24.35 -1.39
CA TRP A 193 1.56 -23.30 -1.71
C TRP A 193 1.72 -22.71 -3.11
N PHE A 194 2.94 -22.77 -3.66
CA PHE A 194 3.34 -22.13 -4.90
C PHE A 194 4.00 -23.13 -5.88
N PRO A 195 3.92 -22.89 -7.20
CA PRO A 195 4.65 -23.70 -8.18
C PRO A 195 6.17 -23.70 -7.93
N GLY A 196 6.84 -24.79 -8.28
CA GLY A 196 8.30 -24.89 -8.20
C GLY A 196 8.99 -23.78 -9.01
N GLY A 197 10.06 -23.21 -8.45
CA GLY A 197 10.80 -22.11 -9.08
C GLY A 197 10.17 -20.71 -8.92
N SER A 198 9.01 -20.58 -8.27
CA SER A 198 8.40 -19.26 -8.01
C SER A 198 9.31 -18.41 -7.13
N ARG A 199 9.54 -17.14 -7.51
CA ARG A 199 10.29 -16.16 -6.69
C ARG A 199 9.35 -15.27 -5.89
N SER A 200 9.82 -14.75 -4.76
CA SER A 200 9.10 -13.77 -3.97
C SER A 200 8.77 -12.52 -4.78
N PHE A 201 7.55 -12.02 -4.64
CA PHE A 201 7.17 -10.73 -5.19
C PHE A 201 7.81 -9.61 -4.35
N ILE A 202 8.75 -8.86 -4.93
CA ILE A 202 9.42 -7.75 -4.27
C ILE A 202 8.82 -6.44 -4.75
N PHE A 203 8.43 -5.58 -3.80
CA PHE A 203 8.18 -4.17 -4.07
C PHE A 203 8.89 -3.29 -3.06
N GLN A 204 9.53 -2.25 -3.58
CA GLN A 204 10.54 -1.47 -2.89
C GLN A 204 10.00 -0.10 -2.57
N GLU A 205 10.10 0.31 -1.32
CA GLU A 205 9.73 1.68 -0.95
C GLU A 205 10.82 2.67 -1.36
N VAL A 206 10.59 3.34 -2.48
CA VAL A 206 11.43 4.46 -2.93
C VAL A 206 10.52 5.66 -3.13
N ILE A 207 10.63 6.63 -2.23
CA ILE A 207 9.89 7.89 -2.33
C ILE A 207 10.57 8.77 -3.40
N ASP A 208 10.22 8.63 -4.66
CA ASP A 208 10.77 9.45 -5.75
C ASP A 208 9.68 10.40 -6.28
N LEU A 209 9.70 11.66 -5.85
CA LEU A 209 8.84 12.72 -6.38
C LEU A 209 9.55 13.58 -7.45
N GLY A 210 10.79 13.23 -7.82
CA GLY A 210 11.69 14.06 -8.62
C GLY A 210 12.47 15.09 -7.80
N GLY A 211 13.54 15.64 -8.38
CA GLY A 211 14.35 16.71 -7.76
C GLY A 211 15.37 16.25 -6.70
N GLU A 212 15.53 14.95 -6.48
CA GLU A 212 16.55 14.38 -5.59
C GLU A 212 17.61 13.58 -6.37
N ALA A 213 18.71 13.21 -5.69
CA ALA A 213 19.83 12.52 -6.31
C ALA A 213 19.60 11.03 -6.61
N ILE A 214 18.53 10.44 -6.05
CA ILE A 214 18.19 9.02 -6.21
C ILE A 214 16.92 8.90 -7.02
N SER A 215 16.95 8.03 -8.04
CA SER A 215 15.78 7.70 -8.84
C SER A 215 15.26 6.31 -8.51
N SER A 216 13.94 6.16 -8.53
CA SER A 216 13.25 4.86 -8.49
C SER A 216 13.74 3.88 -9.56
N SER A 217 14.18 4.38 -10.72
CA SER A 217 14.67 3.57 -11.84
C SER A 217 15.90 2.74 -11.52
N GLU A 218 16.70 3.14 -10.54
CA GLU A 218 17.87 2.39 -10.06
C GLU A 218 17.49 1.01 -9.50
N TYR A 219 16.23 0.80 -9.14
CA TYR A 219 15.74 -0.40 -8.44
C TYR A 219 14.85 -1.31 -9.31
N PHE A 220 14.56 -0.94 -10.56
CA PHE A 220 13.61 -1.68 -11.41
C PHE A 220 14.02 -3.12 -11.71
N HIS A 221 15.32 -3.39 -11.81
CA HIS A 221 15.84 -4.73 -12.09
C HIS A 221 15.66 -5.71 -10.90
N LEU A 222 15.39 -5.18 -9.70
CA LEU A 222 15.25 -5.97 -8.47
C LEU A 222 13.80 -6.34 -8.14
N GLY A 223 12.84 -5.61 -8.70
CA GLY A 223 11.43 -5.78 -8.40
C GLY A 223 10.64 -4.51 -8.67
N ARG A 224 9.40 -4.48 -8.20
CA ARG A 224 8.55 -3.30 -8.32
C ARG A 224 8.99 -2.19 -7.38
N VAL A 225 8.52 -0.99 -7.63
CA VAL A 225 8.78 0.20 -6.81
C VAL A 225 7.45 0.90 -6.51
N THR A 226 7.34 1.47 -5.31
CA THR A 226 6.19 2.30 -4.92
C THR A 226 6.15 3.59 -5.73
N GLU A 227 5.10 3.80 -6.52
CA GLU A 227 4.91 5.02 -7.30
C GLU A 227 4.18 6.08 -6.46
N PHE A 228 4.93 6.83 -5.64
CA PHE A 228 4.34 7.84 -4.75
C PHE A 228 3.74 9.05 -5.51
N LYS A 229 4.20 9.33 -6.74
CA LYS A 229 3.60 10.38 -7.56
C LYS A 229 2.13 10.06 -7.88
N TYR A 230 1.78 8.77 -7.94
CA TYR A 230 0.42 8.32 -8.24
C TYR A 230 -0.59 8.90 -7.24
N GLY A 231 -0.42 8.63 -5.95
CA GLY A 231 -1.35 9.09 -4.91
C GLY A 231 -1.34 10.62 -4.75
N ALA A 232 -0.15 11.23 -4.84
CA ALA A 232 0.00 12.69 -4.76
C ALA A 232 -0.76 13.41 -5.89
N LYS A 233 -0.51 13.01 -7.15
CA LYS A 233 -1.17 13.61 -8.32
C LYS A 233 -2.65 13.28 -8.39
N LEU A 234 -3.06 12.07 -8.01
CA LEU A 234 -4.47 11.72 -7.98
C LEU A 234 -5.21 12.56 -6.93
N GLY A 235 -4.56 12.81 -5.79
CA GLY A 235 -5.07 13.68 -4.75
C GLY A 235 -5.26 15.12 -5.22
N THR A 236 -4.25 15.73 -5.87
CA THR A 236 -4.37 17.08 -6.43
C THR A 236 -5.50 17.19 -7.45
N VAL A 237 -5.63 16.21 -8.36
CA VAL A 237 -6.72 16.12 -9.34
C VAL A 237 -8.10 16.04 -8.65
N PHE A 238 -8.30 15.11 -7.71
CA PHE A 238 -9.62 14.94 -7.07
C PHE A 238 -9.99 16.09 -6.14
N ARG A 239 -9.01 16.75 -5.52
CA ARG A 239 -9.21 17.96 -4.72
C ARG A 239 -9.37 19.23 -5.58
N LYS A 240 -9.19 19.14 -6.90
CA LYS A 240 -9.23 20.27 -7.85
C LYS A 240 -8.21 21.36 -7.50
N TRP A 241 -7.06 20.96 -6.93
CA TRP A 241 -5.99 21.88 -6.55
C TRP A 241 -5.18 22.32 -7.77
N ASP A 242 -4.61 23.51 -7.73
CA ASP A 242 -3.77 24.07 -8.81
C ASP A 242 -4.44 24.06 -10.19
N ASN A 243 -5.77 24.15 -10.22
CA ASN A 243 -6.61 24.00 -11.42
C ASN A 243 -6.46 22.66 -12.16
N GLU A 244 -5.93 21.61 -11.50
CA GLU A 244 -5.96 20.24 -12.02
C GLU A 244 -7.42 19.74 -12.10
N LYS A 245 -7.70 18.97 -13.16
CA LYS A 245 -9.05 18.47 -13.47
C LYS A 245 -9.00 17.01 -13.89
N LEU A 246 -10.09 16.26 -13.67
CA LEU A 246 -10.15 14.85 -14.06
C LEU A 246 -9.97 14.64 -15.56
N CYS A 247 -10.40 15.58 -16.43
CA CYS A 247 -10.21 15.46 -17.88
C CYS A 247 -8.73 15.31 -18.30
N TYR A 248 -7.78 15.83 -17.50
CA TYR A 248 -6.34 15.72 -17.78
C TYR A 248 -5.82 14.29 -17.62
N THR A 249 -6.57 13.41 -16.96
CA THR A 249 -6.16 12.03 -16.68
C THR A 249 -6.38 11.08 -17.86
N LYS A 250 -6.72 11.58 -19.06
CA LYS A 250 -6.87 10.78 -20.28
C LYS A 250 -5.64 9.91 -20.60
N ASN A 251 -4.45 10.43 -20.29
CA ASN A 251 -3.15 9.77 -20.46
C ASN A 251 -2.50 9.36 -19.12
N TRP A 252 -3.31 9.08 -18.09
CA TRP A 252 -2.84 8.70 -16.75
C TRP A 252 -1.91 7.48 -16.78
N GLY A 253 -0.85 7.51 -15.96
CA GLY A 253 0.25 6.54 -16.02
C GLY A 253 1.55 7.20 -16.47
N GLU A 254 2.29 6.55 -17.37
CA GLU A 254 3.60 7.04 -17.86
C GLU A 254 3.52 8.46 -18.47
N GLY A 255 2.38 8.82 -19.08
CA GLY A 255 2.14 10.17 -19.61
C GLY A 255 2.13 11.30 -18.57
N TRP A 256 2.05 10.95 -17.28
CA TRP A 256 2.16 11.86 -16.13
C TRP A 256 3.57 11.86 -15.51
N GLY A 257 4.56 11.26 -16.17
CA GLY A 257 5.93 11.15 -15.66
C GLY A 257 6.07 10.10 -14.56
N PHE A 258 5.14 9.14 -14.51
CA PHE A 258 5.26 7.96 -13.66
C PHE A 258 6.18 6.93 -14.30
N MET A 259 6.65 5.97 -13.50
CA MET A 259 7.49 4.87 -13.95
C MET A 259 6.77 3.96 -14.96
N PRO A 260 7.51 3.12 -15.71
CA PRO A 260 6.90 2.13 -16.57
C PRO A 260 5.90 1.25 -15.82
N ASN A 261 4.74 1.00 -16.43
CA ASN A 261 3.63 0.27 -15.80
C ASN A 261 4.04 -1.09 -15.17
N GLY A 262 4.99 -1.78 -15.82
CA GLY A 262 5.54 -3.05 -15.36
C GLY A 262 6.27 -2.98 -14.01
N ASN A 263 6.70 -1.79 -13.58
CA ASN A 263 7.49 -1.57 -12.37
C ASN A 263 6.66 -1.01 -11.21
N ALA A 264 5.48 -0.45 -11.48
CA ALA A 264 4.72 0.30 -10.47
C ALA A 264 3.91 -0.59 -9.52
N LEU A 265 4.03 -0.29 -8.22
CA LEU A 265 3.03 -0.57 -7.19
C LEU A 265 2.38 0.76 -6.80
N VAL A 266 1.07 0.87 -6.99
CA VAL A 266 0.30 2.11 -6.82
C VAL A 266 -0.68 2.01 -5.66
N PHE A 267 -0.96 3.15 -5.05
CA PHE A 267 -1.93 3.33 -3.96
C PHE A 267 -2.39 4.79 -3.93
N VAL A 268 -3.58 5.03 -3.40
CA VAL A 268 -4.08 6.39 -3.13
C VAL A 268 -3.37 6.97 -1.91
N ASP A 269 -3.35 6.19 -0.83
CA ASP A 269 -2.67 6.50 0.43
C ASP A 269 -1.91 5.26 0.95
N ASN A 270 -0.91 5.50 1.79
CA ASN A 270 -0.23 4.48 2.58
C ASN A 270 -0.32 4.86 4.08
N HIS A 271 0.30 4.04 4.92
CA HIS A 271 0.24 4.22 6.36
C HIS A 271 0.98 5.47 6.87
N ASP A 272 2.03 5.94 6.19
CA ASP A 272 2.73 7.20 6.50
C ASP A 272 1.93 8.41 6.04
N ASN A 273 1.63 8.49 4.75
CA ASN A 273 1.14 9.72 4.12
C ASN A 273 -0.32 10.02 4.43
N GLN A 274 -1.10 9.03 4.89
CA GLN A 274 -2.42 9.29 5.45
C GLN A 274 -2.40 10.10 6.77
N ARG A 275 -1.22 10.24 7.38
CA ARG A 275 -0.96 11.06 8.58
C ARG A 275 -0.22 12.36 8.25
N GLY A 276 0.05 12.62 6.97
CA GLY A 276 0.90 13.72 6.53
C GLY A 276 2.40 13.44 6.63
N HIS A 277 2.82 12.20 6.91
CA HIS A 277 4.24 11.79 6.87
C HIS A 277 4.62 11.32 5.47
N GLY A 278 5.84 11.63 5.01
CA GLY A 278 6.31 11.16 3.72
C GLY A 278 5.71 11.92 2.52
N ALA A 279 5.53 11.23 1.39
CA ALA A 279 5.28 11.87 0.10
C ALA A 279 3.81 12.25 -0.16
N GLY A 280 3.65 13.41 -0.80
CA GLY A 280 2.37 13.98 -1.25
C GLY A 280 1.74 15.00 -0.31
N GLY A 281 2.12 14.99 0.98
CA GLY A 281 1.63 15.98 1.95
C GLY A 281 0.11 16.05 2.02
N ALA A 282 -0.44 17.27 2.08
CA ALA A 282 -1.88 17.50 2.22
C ALA A 282 -2.72 17.09 1.00
N SER A 283 -2.11 16.83 -0.16
CA SER A 283 -2.84 16.39 -1.35
C SER A 283 -3.43 14.99 -1.18
N ILE A 284 -2.79 14.14 -0.39
CA ILE A 284 -3.18 12.74 -0.19
C ILE A 284 -4.63 12.67 0.32
N VAL A 285 -5.43 11.88 -0.37
CA VAL A 285 -6.83 11.62 -0.01
C VAL A 285 -6.86 10.38 0.87
N THR A 286 -7.57 10.44 1.98
CA THR A 286 -7.61 9.36 2.99
C THR A 286 -9.04 9.03 3.38
N PHE A 287 -9.26 8.00 4.20
CA PHE A 287 -10.60 7.68 4.72
C PHE A 287 -11.28 8.84 5.48
N TRP A 288 -10.52 9.84 5.96
CA TRP A 288 -11.08 11.05 6.56
C TRP A 288 -11.84 11.92 5.54
N ASP A 289 -11.47 11.83 4.26
CA ASP A 289 -12.11 12.45 3.10
C ASP A 289 -12.98 11.42 2.36
N SER A 290 -13.80 10.65 3.09
CA SER A 290 -14.40 9.38 2.62
C SER A 290 -15.05 9.43 1.23
N ARG A 291 -15.76 10.51 0.89
CA ARG A 291 -16.38 10.70 -0.42
C ARG A 291 -15.35 10.77 -1.55
N LEU A 292 -14.33 11.62 -1.42
CA LEU A 292 -13.24 11.71 -2.40
C LEU A 292 -12.37 10.45 -2.41
N HIS A 293 -12.16 9.83 -1.24
CA HIS A 293 -11.36 8.61 -1.13
C HIS A 293 -11.98 7.45 -1.91
N LYS A 294 -13.30 7.24 -1.77
CA LYS A 294 -14.04 6.23 -2.55
C LYS A 294 -13.89 6.46 -4.05
N MET A 295 -13.96 7.72 -4.52
CA MET A 295 -13.78 8.05 -5.93
C MET A 295 -12.34 7.81 -6.41
N ALA A 296 -11.33 8.28 -5.66
CA ALA A 296 -9.93 8.10 -6.01
C ALA A 296 -9.52 6.62 -6.04
N VAL A 297 -9.97 5.83 -5.05
CA VAL A 297 -9.75 4.38 -5.03
C VAL A 297 -10.50 3.69 -6.17
N GLY A 298 -11.73 4.12 -6.47
CA GLY A 298 -12.49 3.64 -7.63
C GLY A 298 -11.76 3.90 -8.95
N TYR A 299 -11.23 5.11 -9.14
CA TYR A 299 -10.44 5.46 -10.31
C TYR A 299 -9.19 4.57 -10.43
N MET A 300 -8.44 4.42 -9.34
CA MET A 300 -7.26 3.55 -9.29
C MET A 300 -7.58 2.10 -9.66
N LEU A 301 -8.67 1.55 -9.12
CA LEU A 301 -9.03 0.16 -9.36
C LEU A 301 -9.57 -0.06 -10.78
N ALA A 302 -10.24 0.94 -11.37
CA ALA A 302 -10.72 0.88 -12.75
C ALA A 302 -9.61 1.07 -13.80
N HIS A 303 -8.61 1.91 -13.54
CA HIS A 303 -7.54 2.23 -14.48
C HIS A 303 -6.52 1.06 -14.61
N PRO A 304 -5.99 0.72 -15.81
CA PRO A 304 -5.10 -0.43 -15.99
C PRO A 304 -3.71 -0.31 -15.36
N TYR A 305 -3.26 0.92 -15.07
CA TYR A 305 -1.90 1.18 -14.58
C TYR A 305 -1.63 0.60 -13.18
N GLY A 306 -0.43 0.04 -13.00
CA GLY A 306 0.16 -0.46 -11.77
C GLY A 306 -0.44 -1.74 -11.21
N VAL A 307 0.29 -2.36 -10.28
CA VAL A 307 -0.30 -3.27 -9.30
C VAL A 307 -0.91 -2.40 -8.20
N THR A 308 -2.18 -2.61 -7.88
CA THR A 308 -2.91 -1.74 -6.93
C THR A 308 -2.86 -2.29 -5.52
N ARG A 309 -2.55 -1.43 -4.55
CA ARG A 309 -2.70 -1.69 -3.11
C ARG A 309 -3.80 -0.81 -2.53
N VAL A 310 -4.76 -1.44 -1.85
CA VAL A 310 -5.82 -0.75 -1.10
C VAL A 310 -5.39 -0.63 0.36
N MET A 311 -5.50 0.57 0.93
CA MET A 311 -5.22 0.80 2.35
C MET A 311 -6.38 0.29 3.23
N SER A 312 -6.06 -0.17 4.43
CA SER A 312 -7.04 -0.46 5.48
C SER A 312 -6.52 0.03 6.81
N SER A 313 -7.25 0.94 7.42
CA SER A 313 -6.75 1.80 8.49
C SER A 313 -7.46 1.57 9.82
N TYR A 314 -7.01 2.33 10.82
CA TYR A 314 -7.71 2.55 12.07
C TYR A 314 -7.89 4.05 12.30
N ARG A 315 -8.89 4.44 13.09
CA ARG A 315 -9.09 5.81 13.55
C ARG A 315 -8.18 6.11 14.73
N TRP A 316 -7.65 7.33 14.73
CA TRP A 316 -6.97 7.93 15.88
C TRP A 316 -7.59 9.29 16.17
N ASN A 317 -7.25 9.88 17.32
CA ASN A 317 -7.75 11.20 17.69
C ASN A 317 -6.97 12.29 16.93
N ARG A 318 -7.22 12.41 15.62
CA ARG A 318 -6.55 13.37 14.74
C ARG A 318 -6.74 14.80 15.23
N ASN A 319 -5.66 15.53 15.45
CA ASN A 319 -5.68 16.89 15.98
C ASN A 319 -4.79 17.82 15.14
N ILE A 320 -5.37 18.49 14.16
CA ILE A 320 -4.64 19.40 13.26
C ILE A 320 -4.43 20.75 13.94
N VAL A 321 -3.18 21.08 14.23
CA VAL A 321 -2.74 22.40 14.72
C VAL A 321 -1.71 22.95 13.74
N ASN A 322 -1.95 24.14 13.20
CA ASN A 322 -1.08 24.80 12.22
C ASN A 322 -0.74 23.91 11.01
N GLY A 323 -1.73 23.17 10.49
CA GLY A 323 -1.57 22.30 9.33
C GLY A 323 -0.88 20.96 9.60
N LYS A 324 -0.51 20.66 10.85
CA LYS A 324 0.10 19.38 11.24
C LYS A 324 -0.76 18.66 12.27
N ASP A 325 -0.93 17.35 12.10
CA ASP A 325 -1.54 16.49 13.12
C ASP A 325 -0.59 16.29 14.30
N GLN A 326 -0.96 16.78 15.48
CA GLN A 326 -0.18 16.61 16.71
C GLN A 326 -0.25 15.17 17.26
N ASN A 327 -1.22 14.38 16.78
CA ASN A 327 -1.48 13.01 17.20
C ASN A 327 -1.16 11.98 16.11
N ASP A 328 -0.36 12.37 15.10
CA ASP A 328 0.08 11.53 13.98
C ASP A 328 0.83 10.25 14.42
N TRP A 329 1.37 10.25 15.64
CA TRP A 329 2.11 9.14 16.23
C TRP A 329 1.21 8.00 16.73
N MET A 330 -0.08 8.25 16.98
CA MET A 330 -0.95 7.32 17.70
C MET A 330 -0.96 5.92 17.07
N GLY A 331 -0.70 4.91 17.91
CA GLY A 331 -0.75 3.50 17.55
C GLY A 331 -2.18 2.98 17.26
N PRO A 332 -2.31 1.70 16.90
CA PRO A 332 -3.61 1.08 16.62
C PRO A 332 -4.52 1.06 17.85
N PRO A 333 -5.83 0.76 17.69
CA PRO A 333 -6.73 0.54 18.81
C PRO A 333 -6.13 -0.44 19.82
N SER A 334 -6.03 -0.01 21.08
CA SER A 334 -5.23 -0.67 22.10
C SER A 334 -6.03 -0.92 23.39
N HIS A 335 -5.69 -1.97 24.11
CA HIS A 335 -6.01 -2.10 25.53
C HIS A 335 -5.02 -1.27 26.37
N GLY A 336 -5.34 -1.03 27.66
CA GLY A 336 -4.49 -0.22 28.55
C GLY A 336 -3.07 -0.75 28.75
N ASN A 337 -2.85 -2.05 28.57
CA ASN A 337 -1.51 -2.68 28.60
C ASN A 337 -0.72 -2.54 27.28
N GLY A 338 -1.29 -1.89 26.26
CA GLY A 338 -0.67 -1.69 24.95
C GLY A 338 -0.84 -2.84 23.96
N SER A 339 -1.57 -3.92 24.31
CA SER A 339 -1.94 -4.94 23.32
C SER A 339 -2.97 -4.40 22.32
N THR A 340 -2.95 -4.90 21.09
CA THR A 340 -3.88 -4.46 20.04
C THR A 340 -5.27 -5.07 20.27
N LYS A 341 -6.32 -4.25 20.16
CA LYS A 341 -7.71 -4.73 20.20
C LYS A 341 -8.00 -5.61 18.97
N PRO A 342 -8.86 -6.64 19.10
CA PRO A 342 -9.29 -7.42 17.95
C PRO A 342 -10.07 -6.55 16.95
N VAL A 343 -10.17 -7.02 15.71
CA VAL A 343 -11.10 -6.47 14.72
C VAL A 343 -12.45 -7.13 14.89
N THR A 344 -13.45 -6.40 15.36
CA THR A 344 -14.84 -6.85 15.47
C THR A 344 -15.60 -6.57 14.18
N ILE A 345 -16.48 -7.48 13.75
CA ILE A 345 -17.31 -7.32 12.55
C ILE A 345 -18.76 -7.06 12.97
N ASN A 346 -19.30 -5.93 12.53
CA ASN A 346 -20.67 -5.51 12.80
C ASN A 346 -21.66 -6.26 11.88
N PRO A 347 -22.97 -6.29 12.20
CA PRO A 347 -23.99 -6.95 11.36
C PRO A 347 -24.05 -6.43 9.92
N ASP A 348 -23.74 -5.14 9.71
CA ASP A 348 -23.67 -4.48 8.41
C ASP A 348 -22.34 -4.73 7.65
N GLN A 349 -21.50 -5.64 8.16
CA GLN A 349 -20.17 -5.99 7.64
C GLN A 349 -19.08 -4.92 7.80
N THR A 350 -19.37 -3.80 8.48
CA THR A 350 -18.34 -2.82 8.89
C THR A 350 -17.51 -3.36 10.06
N CYS A 351 -16.44 -2.66 10.42
CA CYS A 351 -15.61 -3.02 11.57
C CYS A 351 -15.91 -2.12 12.79
N GLY A 352 -15.80 -2.70 13.99
CA GLY A 352 -15.89 -2.00 15.26
C GLY A 352 -14.53 -1.60 15.83
N ASP A 353 -14.53 -1.14 17.08
CA ASP A 353 -13.32 -0.87 17.89
C ASP A 353 -12.31 0.12 17.28
N GLY A 354 -12.78 1.04 16.43
CA GLY A 354 -11.95 2.06 15.81
C GLY A 354 -11.24 1.60 14.52
N TRP A 355 -11.40 0.34 14.10
CA TRP A 355 -10.94 -0.11 12.79
C TRP A 355 -11.81 0.49 11.69
N VAL A 356 -11.18 1.04 10.65
CA VAL A 356 -11.89 1.72 9.55
C VAL A 356 -12.38 0.72 8.51
N CYS A 357 -11.53 -0.25 8.17
CA CYS A 357 -11.82 -1.32 7.21
C CYS A 357 -12.35 -0.81 5.86
N GLU A 358 -11.64 0.12 5.22
CA GLU A 358 -11.95 0.66 3.89
C GLU A 358 -12.14 -0.46 2.86
N HIS A 359 -11.34 -1.54 2.97
CA HIS A 359 -11.45 -2.73 2.13
C HIS A 359 -12.82 -3.46 2.21
N ARG A 360 -13.65 -3.17 3.22
CA ARG A 360 -15.02 -3.70 3.40
C ARG A 360 -16.11 -2.75 2.91
N TRP A 361 -15.78 -1.48 2.67
CA TRP A 361 -16.74 -0.52 2.12
C TRP A 361 -17.20 -1.03 0.76
N ARG A 362 -18.52 -1.08 0.54
CA ARG A 362 -19.13 -1.67 -0.67
C ARG A 362 -18.48 -1.14 -1.94
N GLN A 363 -18.30 0.18 -2.02
CA GLN A 363 -17.73 0.91 -3.14
C GLN A 363 -16.30 0.44 -3.44
N ILE A 364 -15.47 0.23 -2.42
CA ILE A 364 -14.08 -0.21 -2.58
C ILE A 364 -14.00 -1.71 -2.86
N LYS A 365 -14.69 -2.54 -2.05
CA LYS A 365 -14.75 -4.00 -2.23
C LYS A 365 -15.22 -4.37 -3.63
N ASN A 366 -16.29 -3.74 -4.10
CA ASN A 366 -16.83 -4.02 -5.42
C ASN A 366 -15.91 -3.51 -6.53
N MET A 367 -15.15 -2.43 -6.33
CA MET A 367 -14.14 -1.99 -7.29
C MET A 367 -12.90 -2.91 -7.33
N VAL A 368 -12.56 -3.60 -6.24
CA VAL A 368 -11.57 -4.69 -6.28
C VAL A 368 -12.09 -5.83 -7.17
N ILE A 369 -13.37 -6.18 -7.06
CA ILE A 369 -14.02 -7.15 -7.94
C ILE A 369 -14.03 -6.64 -9.39
N PHE A 370 -14.39 -5.37 -9.62
CA PHE A 370 -14.34 -4.74 -10.95
C PHE A 370 -12.98 -4.93 -11.59
N ARG A 371 -11.88 -4.62 -10.88
CA ARG A 371 -10.51 -4.78 -11.38
C ARG A 371 -10.22 -6.23 -11.83
N ASN A 372 -10.71 -7.21 -11.06
CA ASN A 372 -10.58 -8.63 -11.43
C ASN A 372 -11.38 -8.97 -12.69
N VAL A 373 -12.62 -8.49 -12.81
CA VAL A 373 -13.52 -8.75 -13.95
C VAL A 373 -12.98 -8.19 -15.25
N VAL A 374 -12.31 -7.04 -15.19
CA VAL A 374 -11.77 -6.31 -16.35
C VAL A 374 -10.28 -6.56 -16.58
N ASN A 375 -9.67 -7.49 -15.84
CA ASN A 375 -8.24 -7.75 -15.96
C ASN A 375 -7.84 -8.10 -17.41
N GLY A 376 -6.69 -7.57 -17.85
CA GLY A 376 -6.19 -7.73 -19.22
C GLY A 376 -6.89 -6.87 -20.29
N GLN A 377 -7.99 -6.19 -19.99
CA GLN A 377 -8.65 -5.30 -20.95
C GLN A 377 -7.96 -3.94 -21.05
N PRO A 378 -7.81 -3.35 -22.25
CA PRO A 378 -7.25 -2.00 -22.39
C PRO A 378 -8.23 -0.94 -21.87
N GLN A 379 -7.73 0.25 -21.57
CA GLN A 379 -8.60 1.43 -21.46
C GLN A 379 -9.21 1.73 -22.83
N SER A 380 -10.51 1.97 -22.87
CA SER A 380 -11.27 2.26 -24.09
C SER A 380 -12.32 3.33 -23.81
N ASN A 381 -12.98 3.84 -24.85
CA ASN A 381 -14.18 4.68 -24.73
C ASN A 381 -14.03 5.85 -23.74
N TRP A 382 -12.87 6.51 -23.74
CA TRP A 382 -12.66 7.70 -22.92
C TRP A 382 -13.61 8.81 -23.36
N TRP A 383 -14.27 9.44 -22.39
CA TRP A 383 -15.07 10.63 -22.56
C TRP A 383 -14.78 11.59 -21.41
N ASP A 384 -14.76 12.89 -21.70
CA ASP A 384 -14.70 13.94 -20.70
C ASP A 384 -15.49 15.17 -21.17
N ASN A 385 -15.92 15.99 -20.22
CA ASN A 385 -16.59 17.27 -20.48
C ASN A 385 -15.62 18.47 -20.50
N GLN A 386 -14.31 18.24 -20.68
CA GLN A 386 -13.25 19.23 -20.52
C GLN A 386 -13.15 19.82 -19.09
N SER A 387 -13.80 19.19 -18.10
CA SER A 387 -13.75 19.55 -16.69
C SER A 387 -13.58 18.31 -15.81
N ASN A 388 -14.47 18.07 -14.83
CA ASN A 388 -14.35 17.00 -13.84
C ASN A 388 -15.43 15.92 -13.98
N GLN A 389 -16.09 15.85 -15.14
CA GLN A 389 -16.89 14.70 -15.53
C GLN A 389 -16.11 13.88 -16.54
N VAL A 390 -15.80 12.63 -16.18
CA VAL A 390 -15.02 11.71 -17.02
C VAL A 390 -15.62 10.32 -17.00
N ALA A 391 -15.43 9.59 -18.08
CA ALA A 391 -15.82 8.19 -18.17
C ALA A 391 -14.81 7.41 -19.03
N PHE A 392 -14.67 6.13 -18.74
CA PHE A 392 -13.90 5.23 -19.60
C PHE A 392 -14.32 3.78 -19.41
N GLY A 393 -14.07 2.99 -20.45
CA GLY A 393 -14.25 1.55 -20.48
C GLY A 393 -12.96 0.79 -20.22
N ARG A 394 -13.15 -0.50 -19.91
CA ARG A 394 -12.12 -1.52 -19.91
C ARG A 394 -12.53 -2.61 -20.90
N GLY A 395 -12.13 -2.42 -22.15
CA GLY A 395 -12.56 -3.25 -23.29
C GLY A 395 -14.08 -3.31 -23.37
N ASN A 396 -14.63 -4.53 -23.35
CA ASN A 396 -16.07 -4.80 -23.30
C ASN A 396 -16.53 -5.42 -21.97
N ARG A 397 -15.71 -5.31 -20.91
CA ARG A 397 -15.92 -5.99 -19.62
C ARG A 397 -16.32 -5.06 -18.48
N GLY A 398 -16.04 -3.77 -18.57
CA GLY A 398 -16.52 -2.80 -17.59
C GLY A 398 -16.48 -1.36 -18.08
N PHE A 399 -17.27 -0.51 -17.45
CA PHE A 399 -17.38 0.92 -17.74
C PHE A 399 -17.60 1.69 -16.43
N ILE A 400 -16.95 2.84 -16.31
CA ILE A 400 -17.02 3.69 -15.12
C ILE A 400 -17.22 5.15 -15.52
N VAL A 401 -18.00 5.89 -14.73
CA VAL A 401 -18.32 7.31 -14.92
C VAL A 401 -18.14 8.05 -13.60
N PHE A 402 -17.45 9.18 -13.62
CA PHE A 402 -17.24 10.05 -12.46
C PHE A 402 -17.87 11.43 -12.72
N ASN A 403 -18.47 12.01 -11.69
CA ASN A 403 -18.85 13.41 -11.63
C ASN A 403 -18.19 14.07 -10.41
N ASN A 404 -17.13 14.84 -10.63
CA ASN A 404 -16.47 15.65 -9.60
C ASN A 404 -16.59 17.16 -9.90
N ASP A 405 -17.48 17.54 -10.83
CA ASP A 405 -17.89 18.92 -11.04
C ASP A 405 -18.97 19.33 -10.02
N ASP A 406 -19.23 20.63 -9.94
CA ASP A 406 -20.19 21.20 -9.00
C ASP A 406 -21.63 21.29 -9.59
N TRP A 407 -21.89 20.52 -10.65
CA TRP A 407 -23.20 20.37 -11.30
C TRP A 407 -23.49 18.93 -11.74
N ASP A 408 -24.75 18.62 -12.02
CA ASP A 408 -25.20 17.28 -12.41
C ASP A 408 -24.60 16.82 -13.76
N LEU A 409 -24.27 15.54 -13.84
CA LEU A 409 -23.96 14.85 -15.09
C LEU A 409 -25.24 14.22 -15.62
N ASP A 410 -25.59 14.48 -16.87
CA ASP A 410 -26.74 13.88 -17.58
C ASP A 410 -26.35 13.68 -19.06
N VAL A 411 -25.92 12.46 -19.42
CA VAL A 411 -25.36 12.19 -20.75
C VAL A 411 -25.52 10.73 -21.16
N THR A 412 -25.64 10.48 -22.48
CA THR A 412 -25.60 9.13 -23.05
C THR A 412 -24.21 8.84 -23.62
N LEU A 413 -23.53 7.82 -23.10
CA LEU A 413 -22.14 7.48 -23.44
C LEU A 413 -22.04 6.14 -24.16
N SER A 414 -21.07 5.99 -25.05
CA SER A 414 -20.69 4.69 -25.61
C SER A 414 -19.88 3.92 -24.57
N THR A 415 -20.42 2.80 -24.10
CA THR A 415 -19.79 2.03 -23.02
C THR A 415 -18.82 0.97 -23.55
N GLY A 416 -19.07 0.46 -24.76
CA GLY A 416 -18.42 -0.75 -25.30
C GLY A 416 -18.92 -2.06 -24.68
N MET A 417 -19.88 -1.99 -23.75
CA MET A 417 -20.48 -3.14 -23.10
C MET A 417 -21.57 -3.76 -23.99
N PRO A 418 -21.81 -5.08 -23.91
CA PRO A 418 -22.95 -5.71 -24.57
C PRO A 418 -24.30 -5.18 -24.04
N GLY A 419 -25.31 -5.11 -24.90
CA GLY A 419 -26.65 -4.68 -24.50
C GLY A 419 -27.27 -5.51 -23.37
N GLY A 420 -27.99 -4.84 -22.47
CA GLY A 420 -28.65 -5.44 -21.31
C GLY A 420 -28.68 -4.50 -20.09
N THR A 421 -29.26 -5.00 -19.00
CA THR A 421 -29.38 -4.26 -17.73
C THR A 421 -28.22 -4.61 -16.81
N TYR A 422 -27.55 -3.61 -16.24
CA TYR A 422 -26.43 -3.79 -15.34
C TYR A 422 -26.70 -3.12 -14.00
N CYS A 423 -26.28 -3.77 -12.91
CA CYS A 423 -26.30 -3.17 -11.58
C CYS A 423 -25.11 -2.24 -11.42
N ASP A 424 -25.38 -1.01 -10.97
CA ASP A 424 -24.34 -0.12 -10.47
C ASP A 424 -23.77 -0.67 -9.16
N ILE A 425 -22.49 -1.05 -9.20
CA ILE A 425 -21.80 -1.67 -8.07
C ILE A 425 -21.34 -0.66 -7.02
N ILE A 426 -21.55 0.65 -7.25
CA ILE A 426 -21.21 1.71 -6.30
C ILE A 426 -22.41 2.00 -5.38
N SER A 427 -23.58 2.32 -5.95
CA SER A 427 -24.81 2.51 -5.15
C SER A 427 -25.39 1.22 -4.57
N GLY A 428 -25.07 0.06 -5.16
CA GLY A 428 -25.56 -1.23 -4.68
C GLY A 428 -24.72 -2.41 -5.17
N GLN A 429 -25.38 -3.53 -5.42
CA GLN A 429 -24.78 -4.76 -5.94
C GLN A 429 -25.83 -5.62 -6.66
N LYS A 430 -25.37 -6.63 -7.41
CA LYS A 430 -26.23 -7.68 -7.97
C LYS A 430 -26.51 -8.73 -6.89
N GLU A 431 -27.78 -9.05 -6.67
CA GLU A 431 -28.24 -10.13 -5.79
C GLU A 431 -29.21 -11.04 -6.56
N GLY A 432 -28.74 -12.21 -6.98
CA GLY A 432 -29.52 -13.05 -7.90
C GLY A 432 -29.82 -12.29 -9.20
N ASN A 433 -31.10 -12.12 -9.53
CA ASN A 433 -31.55 -11.43 -10.75
C ASN A 433 -32.04 -9.99 -10.49
N ARG A 434 -31.62 -9.36 -9.40
CA ARG A 434 -31.97 -7.97 -9.07
C ARG A 434 -30.75 -7.12 -8.71
N CYS A 435 -30.89 -5.81 -8.89
CA CYS A 435 -29.94 -4.81 -8.41
C CYS A 435 -30.48 -4.16 -7.14
N THR A 436 -29.64 -4.00 -6.11
CA THR A 436 -30.03 -3.31 -4.87
C THR A 436 -29.85 -1.78 -4.96
N GLY A 437 -29.11 -1.30 -5.96
CA GLY A 437 -28.90 0.11 -6.24
C GLY A 437 -29.42 0.52 -7.62
N LYS A 438 -28.79 1.53 -8.22
CA LYS A 438 -29.12 2.01 -9.56
C LYS A 438 -28.95 0.91 -10.62
N GLN A 439 -29.76 0.97 -11.67
CA GLN A 439 -29.66 0.11 -12.85
C GLN A 439 -29.25 0.95 -14.04
N ILE A 440 -28.37 0.40 -14.87
CA ILE A 440 -27.92 1.03 -16.11
C ILE A 440 -28.34 0.15 -17.28
N GLN A 441 -29.15 0.72 -18.18
CA GLN A 441 -29.57 0.04 -19.39
C GLN A 441 -28.58 0.35 -20.53
N VAL A 442 -27.88 -0.67 -20.99
CA VAL A 442 -27.03 -0.59 -22.19
C VAL A 442 -27.87 -1.03 -23.40
N GLY A 443 -27.98 -0.17 -24.40
CA GLY A 443 -28.66 -0.44 -25.66
C GLY A 443 -27.91 -1.47 -26.52
N GLY A 444 -28.57 -1.96 -27.58
CA GLY A 444 -27.94 -2.88 -28.55
C GLY A 444 -26.77 -2.25 -29.31
N ASP A 445 -26.70 -0.92 -29.35
CA ASP A 445 -25.62 -0.10 -29.89
C ASP A 445 -24.45 0.12 -28.89
N GLY A 446 -24.53 -0.47 -27.70
CA GLY A 446 -23.53 -0.33 -26.65
C GLY A 446 -23.56 1.02 -25.91
N ARG A 447 -24.57 1.87 -26.14
CA ARG A 447 -24.71 3.16 -25.44
C ARG A 447 -25.58 3.02 -24.19
N ALA A 448 -25.32 3.82 -23.18
CA ALA A 448 -26.14 3.90 -21.97
C ALA A 448 -26.27 5.34 -21.47
N HIS A 449 -27.42 5.67 -20.90
CA HIS A 449 -27.70 6.95 -20.26
C HIS A 449 -27.22 6.92 -18.80
N PHE A 450 -26.52 7.97 -18.38
CA PHE A 450 -26.03 8.16 -17.04
C PHE A 450 -26.53 9.50 -16.50
N ARG A 451 -27.13 9.47 -15.31
CA ARG A 451 -27.46 10.66 -14.52
C ARG A 451 -26.83 10.54 -13.13
N ILE A 452 -25.91 11.44 -12.82
CA ILE A 452 -25.15 11.45 -11.56
C ILE A 452 -25.18 12.85 -10.99
N SER A 453 -25.87 13.05 -9.87
CA SER A 453 -25.89 14.36 -9.23
C SER A 453 -24.56 14.65 -8.55
N ASN A 454 -24.11 15.91 -8.57
CA ASN A 454 -22.96 16.32 -7.78
C ASN A 454 -23.21 16.20 -6.26
N ARG A 455 -24.47 15.98 -5.85
CA ARG A 455 -24.90 15.76 -4.46
C ARG A 455 -25.08 14.28 -4.08
N ASP A 456 -24.87 13.35 -5.00
CA ASP A 456 -24.94 11.92 -4.70
C ASP A 456 -23.91 11.56 -3.60
N GLU A 457 -24.25 10.59 -2.72
CA GLU A 457 -23.33 10.06 -1.70
C GLU A 457 -22.00 9.65 -2.32
N ASP A 458 -22.09 8.97 -3.47
CA ASP A 458 -20.99 8.55 -4.31
C ASP A 458 -21.27 9.04 -5.75
N PRO A 459 -20.66 10.15 -6.20
CA PRO A 459 -20.96 10.75 -7.50
C PRO A 459 -20.15 10.04 -8.61
N PHE A 460 -20.19 8.72 -8.62
CA PHE A 460 -19.62 7.89 -9.66
C PHE A 460 -20.40 6.58 -9.77
N VAL A 461 -20.44 6.02 -10.97
CA VAL A 461 -21.16 4.78 -11.30
C VAL A 461 -20.19 3.83 -11.96
N ALA A 462 -20.26 2.55 -11.60
CA ALA A 462 -19.48 1.50 -12.25
C ALA A 462 -20.35 0.29 -12.57
N ILE A 463 -20.17 -0.25 -13.77
CA ILE A 463 -20.82 -1.48 -14.24
C ILE A 463 -19.80 -2.42 -14.87
N HIS A 464 -20.00 -3.73 -14.75
CA HIS A 464 -19.11 -4.71 -15.36
C HIS A 464 -19.85 -5.96 -15.80
N ALA A 465 -19.19 -6.84 -16.56
CA ALA A 465 -19.80 -8.03 -17.16
C ALA A 465 -20.52 -8.93 -16.13
N GLU A 466 -19.95 -9.08 -14.93
CA GLU A 466 -20.56 -9.89 -13.85
C GLU A 466 -21.64 -9.14 -13.02
N SER A 467 -21.91 -7.86 -13.31
CA SER A 467 -23.01 -7.09 -12.69
C SER A 467 -24.22 -6.98 -13.62
N LYS A 468 -24.13 -7.52 -14.83
CA LYS A 468 -25.25 -7.68 -15.78
C LYS A 468 -26.29 -8.63 -15.19
N LEU A 469 -27.59 -8.31 -15.30
CA LEU A 469 -28.68 -9.20 -14.91
C LEU A 469 -28.81 -10.40 -15.85
#